data_AF-V9W5F7-F1
#
_entry.id   AF-V9W5F7-F1
#
_cell.length_a   1.000
_cell.length_b   1.000
_cell.length_c   1.000
_cell.angle_alpha   90.00
_cell.angle_beta   90.00
_cell.angle_gamma   90.00
#
_symmetry.space_group_name_H-M   'P 1'
#
loop_
_entity.id
_entity.type
_entity.pdbx_description
1 polymer ?
#
loop_
_entity_poly.entity_id
_entity_poly.type
_entity_poly.pdbx_seq_one_letter_code
_entity_poly.pdbx_strand_id
1 'polypeptide(L)'
;MKSCERVSLAESALYEYPRGGQKISGPSIRLAEAIAQAWGNMDFGVIELEQRNGSSSMMAYAWDLENNTRQTKIFTVKHERKARGKLDALHDPRDIYEMTANQGARRVRSCILAVIPGDVVEAAVEKCKQTLKNGYKEPLEDRIRKMISAFREEFQVSKEMIEQFIGCAVEAFTDNDFVRLRSVYKSLRDHMAKREDYFDIPKPKSETDSPLNREEENEANQE
;
A
#
# COMPACT_ATOMS: atom_id res chain seq x y z
N MET A 1 -7.48 -20.97 9.85
CA MET A 1 -6.27 -21.10 10.69
C MET A 1 -5.03 -21.55 9.91
N LYS A 2 -4.97 -22.74 9.28
CA LYS A 2 -3.77 -23.24 8.56
C LYS A 2 -3.21 -22.27 7.51
N SER A 3 -4.06 -21.59 6.76
CA SER A 3 -3.62 -20.61 5.75
C SER A 3 -2.76 -19.49 6.33
N CYS A 4 -3.01 -19.08 7.59
CA CYS A 4 -2.30 -18.03 8.30
C CYS A 4 -0.88 -18.43 8.74
N GLU A 5 -0.54 -19.72 8.68
CA GLU A 5 0.80 -20.27 8.96
C GLU A 5 1.75 -20.14 7.76
N ARG A 6 1.24 -19.73 6.60
CA ARG A 6 2.07 -19.47 5.42
C ARG A 6 2.68 -18.07 5.54
N VAL A 7 4.01 -18.00 5.53
CA VAL A 7 4.77 -16.74 5.59
C VAL A 7 4.31 -15.75 4.52
N SER A 8 4.08 -16.21 3.28
CA SER A 8 3.63 -15.35 2.17
C SER A 8 2.25 -14.71 2.40
N LEU A 9 1.31 -15.41 3.05
CA LEU A 9 0.05 -14.80 3.45
C LEU A 9 0.28 -13.82 4.59
N ALA A 10 1.07 -14.22 5.59
CA ALA A 10 1.34 -13.40 6.77
C ALA A 10 2.00 -12.07 6.41
N GLU A 11 2.93 -12.05 5.45
CA GLU A 11 3.61 -10.85 4.92
C GLU A 11 2.63 -9.85 4.29
N SER A 12 1.46 -10.30 3.84
CA SER A 12 0.42 -9.49 3.21
C SER A 12 -0.88 -9.42 4.02
N ALA A 13 -0.87 -9.90 5.26
CA ALA A 13 -2.06 -10.10 6.07
C ALA A 13 -2.63 -8.81 6.67
N LEU A 14 -1.79 -7.78 6.81
CA LEU A 14 -2.16 -6.49 7.39
C LEU A 14 -1.89 -5.38 6.39
N TYR A 15 -2.80 -4.41 6.33
CA TYR A 15 -2.48 -3.12 5.72
C TYR A 15 -2.00 -2.17 6.82
N GLU A 16 -1.20 -1.18 6.45
CA GLU A 16 -0.80 -0.10 7.34
C GLU A 16 -0.72 1.22 6.58
N TYR A 17 -1.21 2.30 7.17
CA TYR A 17 -1.04 3.65 6.64
C TYR A 17 -1.01 4.71 7.76
N PRO A 18 -0.25 5.81 7.58
CA PRO A 18 -0.21 6.89 8.54
C PRO A 18 -1.49 7.76 8.47
N ARG A 19 -2.05 8.13 9.63
CA ARG A 19 -3.15 9.10 9.77
C ARG A 19 -3.04 9.83 11.10
N GLY A 20 -3.00 11.16 11.06
CA GLY A 20 -2.98 12.00 12.28
C GLY A 20 -1.79 11.75 13.20
N GLY A 21 -0.62 11.42 12.63
CA GLY A 21 0.59 11.12 13.39
C GLY A 21 0.64 9.70 13.99
N GLN A 22 -0.36 8.86 13.75
CA GLN A 22 -0.37 7.46 14.16
C GLN A 22 -0.44 6.52 12.95
N LYS A 23 0.03 5.29 13.12
CA LYS A 23 -0.12 4.21 12.13
C LYS A 23 -1.45 3.49 12.37
N ILE A 24 -2.31 3.49 11.37
CA ILE A 24 -3.53 2.70 11.38
C ILE A 24 -3.25 1.40 10.65
N SER A 25 -3.45 0.28 11.34
CA SER A 25 -3.35 -1.06 10.76
C SER A 25 -4.66 -1.82 10.89
N GLY A 26 -4.82 -2.85 10.06
CA GLY A 26 -5.98 -3.73 10.12
C GLY A 26 -5.87 -4.91 9.15
N PRO A 27 -6.79 -5.88 9.23
CA PRO A 27 -6.83 -7.02 8.32
C PRO A 27 -6.83 -6.54 6.86
N SER A 28 -5.96 -7.11 6.04
CA SER A 28 -5.87 -6.80 4.62
C SER A 28 -7.03 -7.45 3.83
N ILE A 29 -7.15 -7.07 2.56
CA ILE A 29 -8.09 -7.71 1.63
C ILE A 29 -7.73 -9.21 1.51
N ARG A 30 -6.44 -9.53 1.39
CA ARG A 30 -5.95 -10.92 1.25
C ARG A 30 -6.21 -11.76 2.48
N LEU A 31 -6.05 -11.19 3.68
CA LEU A 31 -6.41 -11.90 4.90
C LEU A 31 -7.93 -12.15 4.96
N ALA A 32 -8.75 -11.14 4.66
CA ALA A 32 -10.21 -11.30 4.66
C ALA A 32 -10.67 -12.38 3.66
N GLU A 33 -10.14 -12.37 2.44
CA GLU A 33 -10.41 -13.41 1.43
C GLU A 33 -9.98 -14.80 1.93
N ALA A 34 -8.80 -14.92 2.54
CA ALA A 34 -8.32 -16.19 3.07
C ALA A 34 -9.18 -16.69 4.25
N ILE A 35 -9.71 -15.79 5.09
CA ILE A 35 -10.64 -16.16 6.16
C ILE A 35 -11.97 -16.59 5.54
N ALA A 36 -12.54 -15.85 4.59
CA ALA A 36 -13.80 -16.21 3.93
C ALA A 36 -13.72 -17.57 3.22
N GLN A 37 -12.61 -17.84 2.51
CA GLN A 37 -12.35 -19.15 1.90
C GLN A 37 -12.28 -20.28 2.93
N ALA A 38 -11.73 -20.01 4.11
CA ALA A 38 -11.62 -21.00 5.19
C ALA A 38 -12.90 -21.14 6.02
N TRP A 39 -13.72 -20.09 6.11
CA TRP A 39 -15.05 -20.11 6.72
C TRP A 39 -15.97 -21.03 5.92
N GLY A 40 -15.85 -21.00 4.59
CA GLY A 40 -16.66 -21.83 3.70
C GLY A 40 -18.09 -21.29 3.57
N ASN A 41 -18.85 -21.80 2.59
CA ASN A 41 -20.25 -21.44 2.37
C ASN A 41 -20.51 -19.92 2.28
N MET A 42 -19.56 -19.13 1.76
CA MET A 42 -19.72 -17.69 1.60
C MET A 42 -19.75 -17.29 0.12
N ASP A 43 -20.65 -16.36 -0.21
CA ASP A 43 -20.64 -15.60 -1.46
C ASP A 43 -20.27 -14.14 -1.17
N PHE A 44 -19.30 -13.59 -1.89
CA PHE A 44 -18.86 -12.22 -1.69
C PHE A 44 -18.29 -11.64 -2.98
N GLY A 45 -18.46 -10.35 -3.16
CA GLY A 45 -17.98 -9.70 -4.37
C GLY A 45 -18.37 -8.24 -4.47
N VAL A 46 -18.03 -7.66 -5.62
CA VAL A 46 -18.41 -6.29 -5.98
C VAL A 46 -19.09 -6.31 -7.33
N ILE A 47 -20.11 -5.49 -7.48
CA ILE A 47 -20.88 -5.29 -8.71
C ILE A 47 -20.89 -3.80 -9.01
N GLU A 48 -20.55 -3.42 -10.24
CA GLU A 48 -20.82 -2.07 -10.74
C GLU A 48 -22.28 -2.01 -11.19
N LEU A 49 -23.06 -1.14 -10.56
CA LEU A 49 -24.49 -1.00 -10.82
C LEU A 49 -24.74 -0.05 -12.00
N GLU A 50 -23.99 1.05 -12.04
CA GLU A 50 -24.09 2.08 -13.07
C GLU A 50 -22.78 2.87 -13.14
N GLN A 51 -22.36 3.23 -14.35
CA GLN A 51 -21.28 4.18 -14.58
C GLN A 51 -21.80 5.37 -15.40
N ARG A 52 -21.82 6.57 -14.82
CA ARG A 52 -22.33 7.78 -15.49
C ARG A 52 -21.73 9.05 -14.89
N ASN A 53 -21.63 10.10 -15.71
CA ASN A 53 -21.26 11.47 -15.30
C ASN A 53 -19.95 11.54 -14.47
N GLY A 54 -18.92 10.78 -14.86
CA GLY A 54 -17.64 10.76 -14.14
C GLY A 54 -17.72 10.09 -12.77
N SER A 55 -18.64 9.15 -12.57
CA SER A 55 -18.73 8.35 -11.35
C SER A 55 -19.28 6.94 -11.62
N SER A 56 -18.94 6.02 -10.73
CA SER A 56 -19.46 4.65 -10.72
C SER A 56 -20.22 4.39 -9.42
N SER A 57 -21.46 3.97 -9.54
CA SER A 57 -22.25 3.42 -8.44
C SER A 57 -21.95 1.93 -8.32
N MET A 58 -21.47 1.53 -7.15
CA MET A 58 -20.94 0.20 -6.89
C MET A 58 -21.68 -0.43 -5.70
N MET A 59 -21.78 -1.75 -5.69
CA MET A 59 -22.26 -2.52 -4.54
C MET A 59 -21.22 -3.57 -4.17
N ALA A 60 -20.74 -3.54 -2.93
CA ALA A 60 -19.97 -4.64 -2.35
C ALA A 60 -20.86 -5.45 -1.42
N TYR A 61 -20.64 -6.76 -1.36
CA TYR A 61 -21.41 -7.65 -0.50
C TYR A 61 -20.57 -8.81 0.02
N ALA A 62 -21.04 -9.40 1.12
CA ALA A 62 -20.65 -10.70 1.61
C ALA A 62 -21.87 -11.38 2.25
N TRP A 63 -22.01 -12.68 2.04
CA TRP A 63 -23.15 -13.47 2.48
C TRP A 63 -22.66 -14.84 2.92
N ASP A 64 -22.84 -15.15 4.20
CA ASP A 64 -22.76 -16.51 4.72
C ASP A 64 -24.06 -17.24 4.35
N LEU A 65 -23.95 -18.22 3.44
CA LEU A 65 -25.08 -18.98 2.90
C LEU A 65 -25.58 -20.05 3.88
N GLU A 66 -24.79 -20.42 4.89
CA GLU A 66 -25.15 -21.43 5.88
C GLU A 66 -26.03 -20.81 6.98
N ASN A 67 -25.59 -19.68 7.52
CA ASN A 67 -26.30 -18.96 8.59
C ASN A 67 -27.16 -17.79 8.07
N ASN A 68 -27.19 -17.59 6.76
CA ASN A 68 -27.91 -16.54 6.05
C ASN A 68 -27.55 -15.10 6.50
N THR A 69 -26.37 -14.90 7.08
CA THR A 69 -25.90 -13.58 7.52
C THR A 69 -25.34 -12.83 6.32
N ARG A 70 -25.90 -11.66 6.02
CA ARG A 70 -25.54 -10.89 4.82
C ARG A 70 -25.20 -9.45 5.17
N GLN A 71 -24.14 -8.95 4.54
CA GLN A 71 -23.79 -7.53 4.54
C GLN A 71 -23.70 -6.99 3.12
N THR A 72 -24.30 -5.82 2.89
CA THR A 72 -24.27 -5.12 1.60
C THR A 72 -23.92 -3.65 1.83
N LYS A 73 -23.07 -3.09 0.97
CA LYS A 73 -22.69 -1.68 0.97
C LYS A 73 -22.77 -1.12 -0.44
N ILE A 74 -23.69 -0.17 -0.64
CA ILE A 74 -23.78 0.62 -1.87
C ILE A 74 -22.95 1.88 -1.67
N PHE A 75 -22.12 2.23 -2.65
CA PHE A 75 -21.25 3.40 -2.59
C PHE A 75 -20.96 3.96 -3.98
N THR A 76 -20.70 5.25 -4.05
CA THR A 76 -20.30 5.93 -5.29
C THR A 76 -18.81 6.19 -5.28
N VAL A 77 -18.15 5.91 -6.40
CA VAL A 77 -16.75 6.23 -6.65
C VAL A 77 -16.70 7.31 -7.72
N LYS A 78 -16.27 8.51 -7.35
CA LYS A 78 -16.00 9.57 -8.33
C LYS A 78 -14.73 9.27 -9.11
N HIS A 79 -14.75 9.51 -10.42
CA HIS A 79 -13.62 9.35 -11.33
C HIS A 79 -12.66 10.54 -11.20
N GLU A 80 -12.09 10.70 -10.00
CA GLU A 80 -11.15 11.77 -9.68
C GLU A 80 -10.03 11.25 -8.79
N ARG A 81 -8.80 11.71 -9.03
CA ARG A 81 -7.64 11.41 -8.21
C ARG A 81 -7.18 12.68 -7.52
N LYS A 82 -6.98 12.61 -6.21
CA LYS A 82 -6.34 13.69 -5.45
C LYS A 82 -4.83 13.46 -5.42
N ALA A 83 -4.06 14.37 -6.03
CA ALA A 83 -2.61 14.35 -5.98
C ALA A 83 -2.11 15.76 -5.61
N ARG A 84 -1.20 15.85 -4.63
CA ARG A 84 -0.55 17.12 -4.22
C ARG A 84 -1.54 18.28 -3.97
N GLY A 85 -2.71 17.97 -3.42
CA GLY A 85 -3.74 18.96 -3.10
C GLY A 85 -4.66 19.36 -4.25
N LYS A 86 -4.41 18.90 -5.49
CA LYS A 86 -5.29 19.09 -6.64
C LYS A 86 -6.16 17.85 -6.88
N LEU A 87 -7.36 18.07 -7.40
CA LEU A 87 -8.29 17.03 -7.82
C LEU A 87 -8.25 17.00 -9.35
N ASP A 88 -7.80 15.88 -9.91
CA ASP A 88 -7.71 15.66 -11.34
C ASP A 88 -8.75 14.61 -11.76
N ALA A 89 -9.56 14.94 -12.76
CA ALA A 89 -10.54 13.99 -13.30
C ALA A 89 -9.83 12.86 -14.07
N LEU A 90 -10.30 11.63 -13.89
CA LEU A 90 -9.84 10.47 -14.62
C LEU A 90 -10.70 10.29 -15.87
N HIS A 91 -10.05 10.21 -17.03
CA HIS A 91 -10.71 10.00 -18.32
C HIS A 91 -10.32 8.67 -18.96
N ASP A 92 -9.15 8.14 -18.61
CA ASP A 92 -8.68 6.87 -19.13
C ASP A 92 -9.52 5.71 -18.54
N PRO A 93 -10.11 4.83 -19.37
CA PRO A 93 -10.95 3.73 -18.91
C PRO A 93 -10.22 2.75 -17.98
N ARG A 94 -8.91 2.54 -18.18
CA ARG A 94 -8.12 1.64 -17.34
C ARG A 94 -7.88 2.26 -15.97
N ASP A 95 -7.54 3.54 -15.90
CA ASP A 95 -7.41 4.26 -14.62
C ASP A 95 -8.73 4.25 -13.82
N ILE A 96 -9.86 4.44 -14.51
CA ILE A 96 -11.19 4.35 -13.91
C ILE A 96 -11.43 2.96 -13.34
N TYR A 97 -11.19 1.91 -14.13
CA TYR A 97 -11.37 0.52 -13.71
C TYR A 97 -10.48 0.17 -12.50
N GLU A 98 -9.19 0.49 -12.56
CA GLU A 98 -8.26 0.19 -11.46
C GLU A 98 -8.68 0.92 -10.17
N MET A 99 -9.18 2.15 -10.27
CA MET A 99 -9.68 2.90 -9.13
C MET A 99 -10.98 2.30 -8.56
N THR A 100 -11.98 1.99 -9.39
CA THR A 100 -13.25 1.42 -8.93
C THR A 100 -13.06 0.02 -8.36
N ALA A 101 -12.23 -0.80 -8.99
CA ALA A 101 -11.85 -2.13 -8.49
C ALA A 101 -11.16 -2.04 -7.11
N ASN A 102 -10.21 -1.13 -6.95
CA ASN A 102 -9.53 -0.93 -5.66
C ASN A 102 -10.48 -0.47 -4.55
N GLN A 103 -11.40 0.45 -4.87
CA GLN A 103 -12.39 0.91 -3.90
C GLN A 103 -13.40 -0.19 -3.56
N GLY A 104 -13.82 -0.97 -4.57
CA GLY A 104 -14.64 -2.16 -4.44
C GLY A 104 -14.04 -3.19 -3.49
N ALA A 105 -12.81 -3.63 -3.76
CA ALA A 105 -12.13 -4.64 -2.95
C ALA A 105 -12.01 -4.22 -1.47
N ARG A 106 -11.79 -2.93 -1.19
CA ARG A 106 -11.79 -2.39 0.19
C ARG A 106 -13.16 -2.51 0.88
N ARG A 107 -14.27 -2.32 0.15
CA ARG A 107 -15.62 -2.50 0.70
C ARG A 107 -16.01 -3.98 0.82
N VAL A 108 -15.58 -4.83 -0.12
CA VAL A 108 -15.76 -6.29 -0.01
C VAL A 108 -15.09 -6.80 1.25
N ARG A 109 -13.83 -6.40 1.50
CA ARG A 109 -13.14 -6.67 2.77
C ARG A 109 -13.99 -6.27 3.97
N SER A 110 -14.54 -5.05 3.97
CA SER A 110 -15.39 -4.58 5.06
C SER A 110 -16.68 -5.39 5.22
N CYS A 111 -17.22 -5.96 4.14
CA CYS A 111 -18.41 -6.82 4.21
C CYS A 111 -18.06 -8.19 4.78
N ILE A 112 -16.96 -8.80 4.30
CA ILE A 112 -16.45 -10.07 4.83
C ILE A 112 -16.21 -9.97 6.34
N LEU A 113 -15.49 -8.94 6.79
CA LEU A 113 -15.19 -8.72 8.21
C LEU A 113 -16.41 -8.37 9.06
N ALA A 114 -17.54 -7.99 8.44
CA ALA A 114 -18.80 -7.74 9.16
C ALA A 114 -19.66 -9.00 9.28
N VAL A 115 -19.48 -9.98 8.39
CA VAL A 115 -20.18 -11.27 8.43
C VAL A 115 -19.46 -12.25 9.36
N ILE A 116 -18.12 -12.26 9.34
CA ILE A 116 -17.33 -13.18 10.15
C ILE A 116 -17.18 -12.64 11.57
N PRO A 117 -17.36 -13.47 12.62
CA PRO A 117 -17.15 -13.07 14.01
C PRO A 117 -15.77 -12.44 14.26
N GLY A 118 -15.74 -11.37 15.05
CA GLY A 118 -14.52 -10.57 15.28
C GLY A 118 -13.38 -11.34 15.92
N ASP A 119 -13.68 -12.24 16.84
CA ASP A 119 -12.72 -13.12 17.52
C ASP A 119 -11.98 -14.04 16.54
N VAL A 120 -12.67 -14.52 15.50
CA VAL A 120 -12.07 -15.34 14.43
C VAL A 120 -11.08 -14.51 13.60
N VAL A 121 -11.45 -13.26 13.29
CA VAL A 121 -10.60 -12.32 12.56
C VAL A 121 -9.36 -11.98 13.39
N GLU A 122 -9.54 -11.67 14.66
CA GLU A 122 -8.45 -11.37 15.60
C GLU A 122 -7.49 -12.55 15.74
N ALA A 123 -8.01 -13.77 15.90
CA ALA A 123 -7.20 -14.98 15.96
C ALA A 123 -6.41 -15.21 14.66
N ALA A 124 -6.98 -14.93 13.50
CA ALA A 124 -6.29 -15.03 12.22
C ALA A 124 -5.15 -13.99 12.10
N VAL A 125 -5.40 -12.74 12.52
CA VAL A 125 -4.37 -11.68 12.56
C VAL A 125 -3.22 -12.08 13.48
N GLU A 126 -3.52 -12.53 14.69
CA GLU A 126 -2.51 -12.93 15.67
C GLU A 126 -1.68 -14.11 15.17
N LYS A 127 -2.32 -15.08 14.53
CA LYS A 127 -1.61 -16.21 13.92
C LYS A 127 -0.67 -15.78 12.80
N CYS A 128 -1.04 -14.81 11.97
CA CYS A 128 -0.15 -14.23 10.96
C CYS A 128 1.05 -13.52 11.61
N LYS A 129 0.85 -12.74 12.68
CA LYS A 129 1.94 -12.09 13.42
C LYS A 129 2.93 -13.12 14.00
N GLN A 130 2.42 -14.18 14.61
CA GLN A 130 3.25 -15.28 15.12
C GLN A 130 4.02 -15.98 14.01
N THR A 131 3.40 -16.16 12.85
CA THR A 131 4.03 -16.76 11.67
C THR A 131 5.18 -15.92 11.15
N LEU A 132 5.05 -14.59 11.13
CA LEU A 132 6.17 -13.71 10.79
C LEU A 132 7.27 -13.80 11.83
N LYS A 133 6.92 -13.71 13.12
CA LYS A 133 7.90 -13.77 14.22
C LYS A 133 8.74 -15.06 14.18
N ASN A 134 8.11 -16.20 13.88
CA ASN A 134 8.76 -17.52 13.86
C ASN A 134 9.29 -17.92 12.47
N GLY A 135 8.84 -17.26 11.40
CA GLY A 135 9.15 -17.61 10.02
C GLY A 135 10.49 -17.08 9.52
N TYR A 136 11.07 -16.10 10.22
CA TYR A 136 12.39 -15.56 9.90
C TYR A 136 13.45 -16.10 10.87
N LYS A 137 14.66 -16.36 10.35
CA LYS A 137 15.80 -16.84 11.15
C LYS A 137 16.37 -15.77 12.07
N GLU A 138 16.12 -14.49 11.78
CA GLU A 138 16.75 -13.34 12.42
C GLU A 138 15.69 -12.37 12.97
N PRO A 139 15.99 -11.69 14.09
CA PRO A 139 15.13 -10.64 14.63
C PRO A 139 14.83 -9.54 13.60
N LEU A 140 13.70 -8.85 13.77
CA LEU A 140 13.29 -7.77 12.87
C LEU A 140 14.35 -6.65 12.81
N GLU A 141 14.95 -6.29 13.93
CA GLU A 141 15.96 -5.22 13.99
C GLU A 141 17.19 -5.52 13.12
N ASP A 142 17.71 -6.76 13.19
CA ASP A 142 18.85 -7.18 12.36
C ASP A 142 18.49 -7.20 10.87
N ARG A 143 17.27 -7.66 10.54
CA ARG A 143 16.76 -7.64 9.17
C ARG A 143 16.65 -6.21 8.63
N ILE A 144 16.20 -5.26 9.44
CA ILE A 144 16.11 -3.84 9.05
C ILE A 144 17.51 -3.24 8.85
N ARG A 145 18.45 -3.51 9.77
CA ARG A 145 19.85 -3.02 9.63
C ARG A 145 20.46 -3.51 8.32
N LYS A 146 20.31 -4.79 8.00
CA LYS A 146 20.79 -5.36 6.72
C LYS A 146 20.11 -4.72 5.51
N MET A 147 18.80 -4.49 5.58
CA MET A 147 18.04 -3.82 4.52
C MET A 147 18.57 -2.40 4.28
N ILE A 148 18.77 -1.61 5.34
CA ILE A 148 19.31 -0.24 5.24
C ILE A 148 20.71 -0.25 4.61
N SER A 149 21.59 -1.15 5.04
CA SER A 149 22.93 -1.29 4.44
C SER A 149 22.85 -1.61 2.94
N ALA A 150 21.99 -2.56 2.54
CA ALA A 150 21.82 -2.91 1.13
C ALA A 150 21.29 -1.73 0.29
N PHE A 151 20.29 -0.99 0.80
CA PHE A 151 19.80 0.23 0.15
C PHE A 151 20.89 1.30 -0.01
N ARG A 152 21.76 1.46 0.98
CA ARG A 152 22.87 2.42 0.94
C ARG A 152 23.93 2.02 -0.07
N GLU A 153 24.35 0.75 -0.04
CA GLU A 153 25.46 0.25 -0.87
C GLU A 153 25.07 0.15 -2.36
N GLU A 154 23.86 -0.34 -2.65
CA GLU A 154 23.44 -0.61 -4.03
C GLU A 154 22.72 0.56 -4.71
N PHE A 155 22.00 1.38 -3.93
CA PHE A 155 21.14 2.42 -4.46
C PHE A 155 21.45 3.82 -3.93
N GLN A 156 22.43 3.96 -3.03
CA GLN A 156 22.80 5.21 -2.34
C GLN A 156 21.58 5.87 -1.66
N VAL A 157 20.65 5.04 -1.16
CA VAL A 157 19.50 5.49 -0.38
C VAL A 157 19.89 5.50 1.09
N SER A 158 19.76 6.65 1.75
CA SER A 158 20.17 6.80 3.16
C SER A 158 19.09 6.32 4.14
N LYS A 159 19.45 6.18 5.43
CA LYS A 159 18.50 5.83 6.50
C LYS A 159 17.35 6.85 6.55
N GLU A 160 17.68 8.12 6.46
CA GLU A 160 16.74 9.24 6.56
C GLU A 160 15.69 9.20 5.43
N MET A 161 16.11 8.81 4.22
CA MET A 161 15.21 8.65 3.08
C MET A 161 14.23 7.49 3.29
N ILE A 162 14.70 6.38 3.87
CA ILE A 162 13.87 5.22 4.20
C ILE A 162 12.85 5.60 5.28
N GLU A 163 13.27 6.32 6.32
CA GLU A 163 12.38 6.83 7.38
C GLU A 163 11.32 7.78 6.82
N GLN A 164 11.70 8.67 5.90
CA GLN A 164 10.75 9.56 5.21
C GLN A 164 9.74 8.78 4.36
N PHE A 165 10.19 7.76 3.62
CA PHE A 165 9.33 6.91 2.79
C PHE A 165 8.31 6.11 3.60
N ILE A 166 8.74 5.60 4.76
CA ILE A 166 7.86 4.88 5.69
C ILE A 166 6.97 5.86 6.48
N GLY A 167 7.49 7.04 6.82
CA GLY A 167 6.81 8.06 7.61
C GLY A 167 6.99 7.90 9.13
N CYS A 168 8.01 7.16 9.57
CA CYS A 168 8.39 7.04 10.98
C CYS A 168 9.88 6.70 11.12
N ALA A 169 10.40 6.81 12.34
CA ALA A 169 11.77 6.40 12.65
C ALA A 169 11.95 4.88 12.54
N VAL A 170 13.17 4.42 12.24
CA VAL A 170 13.51 2.99 12.06
C VAL A 170 13.15 2.15 13.28
N GLU A 171 13.23 2.73 14.47
CA GLU A 171 12.93 2.07 15.74
C GLU A 171 11.43 1.73 15.88
N ALA A 172 10.57 2.39 15.09
CA ALA A 172 9.12 2.15 15.02
C ALA A 172 8.71 1.26 13.83
N PHE A 173 9.67 0.65 13.12
CA PHE A 173 9.37 -0.22 11.99
C PHE A 173 8.75 -1.55 12.45
N THR A 174 7.86 -2.05 11.61
CA THR A 174 7.13 -3.29 11.78
C THR A 174 7.55 -4.30 10.70
N ASP A 175 7.12 -5.55 10.82
CA ASP A 175 7.29 -6.53 9.74
C ASP A 175 6.64 -6.07 8.43
N ASN A 176 5.53 -5.31 8.47
CA ASN A 176 4.91 -4.76 7.28
C ASN A 176 5.82 -3.75 6.58
N ASP A 177 6.50 -2.88 7.35
CA ASP A 177 7.45 -1.92 6.79
C ASP A 177 8.63 -2.66 6.13
N PHE A 178 9.12 -3.72 6.78
CA PHE A 178 10.18 -4.56 6.22
C PHE A 178 9.75 -5.23 4.89
N VAL A 179 8.54 -5.81 4.84
CA VAL A 179 8.00 -6.41 3.60
C VAL A 179 7.83 -5.36 2.50
N ARG A 180 7.33 -4.17 2.84
CA ARG A 180 7.19 -3.05 1.91
C ARG A 180 8.55 -2.63 1.35
N LEU A 181 9.56 -2.45 2.20
CA LEU A 181 10.93 -2.13 1.78
C LEU A 181 11.54 -3.23 0.93
N ARG A 182 11.31 -4.50 1.26
CA ARG A 182 11.76 -5.64 0.47
C ARG A 182 11.17 -5.63 -0.94
N SER A 183 9.90 -5.26 -1.08
CA SER A 183 9.25 -5.10 -2.39
C SER A 183 9.86 -3.96 -3.19
N VAL A 184 10.14 -2.82 -2.55
CA VAL A 184 10.82 -1.68 -3.19
C VAL A 184 12.22 -2.10 -3.65
N TYR A 185 13.01 -2.68 -2.76
CA TYR A 185 14.37 -3.16 -3.06
C TYR A 185 14.37 -4.11 -4.26
N LYS A 186 13.43 -5.06 -4.31
CA LYS A 186 13.29 -5.97 -5.45
C LYS A 186 12.98 -5.21 -6.75
N SER A 187 12.06 -4.25 -6.72
CA SER A 187 11.72 -3.44 -7.90
C SER A 187 12.91 -2.63 -8.43
N LEU A 188 13.75 -2.11 -7.54
CA LEU A 188 14.98 -1.39 -7.92
C LEU A 188 16.03 -2.34 -8.51
N ARG A 189 16.24 -3.49 -7.87
CA ARG A 189 17.18 -4.53 -8.32
C ARG A 189 16.79 -5.10 -9.69
N ASP A 190 15.49 -5.29 -9.93
CA ASP A 190 14.96 -5.82 -11.19
C ASP A 190 14.82 -4.72 -12.27
N HIS A 191 15.28 -3.49 -12.00
CA HIS A 191 15.19 -2.31 -12.89
C HIS A 191 13.76 -1.96 -13.35
N MET A 192 12.75 -2.37 -12.60
CA MET A 192 11.34 -2.08 -12.88
C MET A 192 10.92 -0.69 -12.41
N ALA A 193 11.70 -0.07 -11.53
CA ALA A 193 11.51 1.29 -11.03
C ALA A 193 12.86 1.92 -10.68
N LYS A 194 12.89 3.24 -10.56
CA LYS A 194 14.05 4.01 -10.12
C LYS A 194 13.88 4.42 -8.67
N ARG A 195 14.99 4.70 -7.99
CA ARG A 195 14.96 5.14 -6.58
C ARG A 195 14.21 6.47 -6.41
N GLU A 196 14.26 7.33 -7.43
CA GLU A 196 13.55 8.61 -7.49
C GLU A 196 12.02 8.44 -7.51
N ASP A 197 11.51 7.26 -7.88
CA ASP A 197 10.06 6.97 -7.88
C ASP A 197 9.52 6.73 -6.46
N TYR A 198 10.40 6.40 -5.51
CA TYR A 198 10.04 6.06 -4.13
C TYR A 198 10.56 7.05 -3.10
N PHE A 199 11.78 7.57 -3.30
CA PHE A 199 12.47 8.37 -2.31
C PHE A 199 12.68 9.80 -2.80
N ASP A 200 12.41 10.76 -1.93
CA ASP A 200 12.70 12.17 -2.18
C ASP A 200 14.21 12.39 -2.13
N ILE A 201 14.85 12.37 -3.31
CA ILE A 201 16.29 12.66 -3.44
C ILE A 201 16.48 14.17 -3.56
N PRO A 202 17.24 14.82 -2.66
CA PRO A 202 17.66 16.20 -2.88
C PRO A 202 18.48 16.23 -4.17
N LYS A 203 18.01 16.94 -5.20
CA LYS A 203 18.82 17.19 -6.39
C LYS A 203 20.10 17.92 -5.94
N PRO A 204 21.29 17.50 -6.38
CA PRO A 204 22.46 18.36 -6.23
C PRO A 204 22.15 19.69 -6.91
N LYS A 205 22.38 20.81 -6.22
CA LYS A 205 22.36 22.13 -6.85
C LYS A 205 23.38 22.09 -7.98
N SER A 206 22.94 22.07 -9.24
CA SER A 206 23.86 22.22 -10.35
C SER A 206 24.47 23.61 -10.28
N GLU A 207 25.75 23.74 -10.57
CA GLU A 207 26.52 25.01 -10.61
C GLU A 207 26.03 26.00 -11.68
N THR A 208 24.91 25.71 -12.35
CA THR A 208 24.33 26.51 -13.43
C THR A 208 23.58 27.77 -12.96
N ASP A 209 23.58 28.07 -11.65
CA ASP A 209 23.01 29.30 -11.11
C ASP A 209 24.08 30.15 -10.38
N SER A 210 25.32 30.06 -10.83
CA SER A 210 26.35 31.04 -10.46
C SER A 210 26.02 32.40 -11.09
N PRO A 211 25.98 33.51 -10.33
CA PRO A 211 25.67 34.85 -10.85
C PRO A 211 26.58 35.31 -12.00
N LEU A 212 27.77 34.72 -12.15
CA LEU A 212 28.72 35.07 -13.20
C LEU A 212 28.28 34.66 -14.61
N ASN A 213 27.41 33.66 -14.77
CA ASN A 213 26.96 33.22 -16.10
C ASN A 213 25.79 34.06 -16.65
N ARG A 214 25.21 34.97 -15.86
CA ARG A 214 24.15 35.88 -16.33
C ARG A 214 24.68 37.16 -16.97
N GLU A 215 25.98 37.45 -16.82
CA GLU A 215 26.60 38.64 -17.43
C GLU A 215 27.01 38.38 -18.89
N GLU A 216 27.44 37.16 -19.23
CA GLU A 216 27.82 36.80 -20.61
C GLU A 216 26.62 36.71 -21.59
N GLU A 217 25.41 36.37 -21.12
CA GLU A 217 24.21 36.34 -21.98
C GLU A 217 23.63 37.74 -22.29
N ASN A 218 23.98 38.76 -21.50
CA ASN A 218 23.47 40.12 -21.73
C ASN A 218 24.35 40.93 -22.68
N GLU A 219 25.65 40.63 -22.80
CA GLU A 219 26.54 41.28 -23.76
C GLU A 219 26.40 40.72 -25.18
N ALA A 220 26.04 39.44 -25.33
CA ALA A 220 25.84 38.80 -26.65
C ALA A 220 24.54 39.21 -27.38
N ASN A 221 23.63 39.95 -26.73
CA ASN A 221 22.37 40.43 -27.32
C ASN A 221 22.38 41.92 -27.70
N GLN A 222 23.55 42.57 -27.71
CA GLN A 222 23.70 43.99 -28.08
C GLN A 222 24.60 44.25 -29.31
N GLU A 223 24.99 43.22 -30.07
CA GLU A 223 25.61 43.39 -31.41
C GLU A 223 24.69 42.96 -32.55
#